data_AF-A0A9W8XS43-F1
#
_entry.id   AF-A0A9W8XS43-F1
#
_cell.length_a   1.000
_cell.length_b   1.000
_cell.length_c   1.000
_cell.angle_alpha   90.00
_cell.angle_beta   90.00
_cell.angle_gamma   90.00
#
_symmetry.space_group_name_H-M   'P 1'
#
loop_
_entity.id
_entity.type
_entity.pdbx_description
1 polymer ?
#
loop_
_entity_poly.entity_id
_entity_poly.type
_entity_poly.pdbx_seq_one_letter_code
_entity_poly.pdbx_strand_id
1 'polypeptide(L)'
;MATASFPDEPRELPYWFPFVGHLWSFSQNSQALLIRGRNYFRNTREPFAVTVLGNTVYVLTRGKDVAEAYRNTKTFSFEGFVQHMMRTTGCSEVVVSKMYAPQDPTRSRFPNPKGKPLAVLARELHVHQLYPRKDLAYLGARFNAYFDRYLSLEAIKAERPYATSNPDGSISVPLMTWVSDFFIRGGQRAYFGDFLENIVPDISWAFLEFDDLSWQILYQYLKVLSSKMHAAKARVTEALRKYFETPMTDRTGDAWFTKAMENEMRDLDLATKDISILMQTIYWGINTNTRRGCFWMLSYMLFHPEMIHLVMQETEKAFTGGSKTPNIDYLNDSCPLTNSIWNETLRMSAASSSVRYITEDSIVGGFKLRKGNKVMVPYRQLHFDETVFGDRINEFNPRRFYDNPALLKSASWRPFGGGATMCPGRFVAKQAVVSFIATAFNRLRISVDGTQPFPTAKEGNPVIGLMSNQPGSDLRVRLVPRKS
;
A
#
# COMPACT_ATOMS: atom_id res chain seq x y z
N MET A 1 1.21 5.98 39.03
CA MET A 1 1.93 7.26 39.16
C MET A 1 1.42 8.19 38.08
N ALA A 2 0.90 9.36 38.45
CA ALA A 2 0.33 10.34 37.53
C ALA A 2 1.45 11.06 36.77
N THR A 3 1.40 11.04 35.44
CA THR A 3 2.23 11.93 34.62
C THR A 3 1.73 13.37 34.78
N ALA A 4 2.64 14.34 34.82
CA ALA A 4 2.32 15.76 34.99
C ALA A 4 1.32 16.20 33.90
N SER A 5 0.09 16.47 34.31
CA SER A 5 -0.99 16.91 33.42
C SER A 5 -0.84 18.40 33.16
N PHE A 6 -0.20 18.77 32.05
CA PHE A 6 -0.30 20.14 31.55
C PHE A 6 -1.71 20.33 30.96
N PRO A 7 -2.50 21.32 31.43
CA PRO A 7 -3.90 21.46 31.03
C PRO A 7 -4.10 21.69 29.52
N ASP A 8 -3.08 22.21 28.84
CA ASP A 8 -3.13 22.53 27.42
C ASP A 8 -2.53 21.44 26.51
N GLU A 9 -2.12 20.29 27.07
CA GLU A 9 -1.52 19.18 26.31
C GLU A 9 -2.48 18.00 26.16
N PRO A 10 -2.34 17.18 25.09
CA PRO A 10 -3.13 15.97 24.94
C PRO A 10 -2.95 15.05 26.15
N ARG A 11 -4.07 14.60 26.72
CA ARG A 11 -4.06 13.69 27.87
C ARG A 11 -3.38 12.37 27.51
N GLU A 12 -2.56 11.86 28.41
CA GLU A 12 -1.86 10.60 28.20
C GLU A 12 -2.65 9.40 28.71
N LEU A 13 -2.72 8.34 27.89
CA LEU A 13 -3.32 7.07 28.29
C LEU A 13 -2.49 6.46 29.44
N PRO A 14 -3.12 6.03 30.56
CA PRO A 14 -2.36 5.47 31.67
C PRO A 14 -1.66 4.16 31.32
N TYR A 15 -0.40 4.05 31.75
CA TYR A 15 0.44 2.86 31.63
C TYR A 15 1.12 2.55 32.97
N TRP A 16 1.58 1.30 33.11
CA TRP A 16 2.11 0.78 34.38
C TRP A 16 3.63 0.88 34.50
N PHE A 17 4.34 0.73 33.37
CA PHE A 17 5.80 0.66 33.36
C PHE A 17 6.40 1.93 32.77
N PRO A 18 7.04 2.80 33.59
CA PRO A 18 7.81 3.94 33.12
C PRO A 18 8.81 3.55 32.03
N PHE A 19 9.07 4.47 31.09
CA PHE A 19 9.91 4.28 29.90
C PHE A 19 9.36 3.26 28.87
N VAL A 20 8.98 2.05 29.27
CA VAL A 20 8.37 1.07 28.34
C VAL A 20 7.04 1.58 27.80
N GLY A 21 6.23 2.19 28.67
CA GLY A 21 4.93 2.75 28.32
C GLY A 21 4.00 1.69 27.75
N HIS A 22 3.52 1.95 26.53
CA HIS A 22 2.57 1.14 25.81
C HIS A 22 3.21 0.16 24.81
N LEU A 23 4.54 0.03 24.79
CA LEU A 23 5.28 -0.76 23.79
C LEU A 23 4.65 -2.13 23.51
N TRP A 24 4.36 -2.92 24.56
CA TRP A 24 3.81 -4.27 24.44
C TRP A 24 2.42 -4.28 23.81
N SER A 25 1.52 -3.41 24.27
CA SER A 25 0.18 -3.31 23.69
C SER A 25 0.23 -2.77 22.25
N PHE A 26 1.13 -1.84 21.96
CA PHE A 26 1.35 -1.29 20.63
C PHE A 26 1.88 -2.36 19.65
N SER A 27 2.83 -3.20 20.09
CA SER A 27 3.42 -4.25 19.25
C SER A 27 2.50 -5.46 19.05
N GLN A 28 1.67 -5.79 20.04
CA GLN A 28 0.73 -6.91 19.94
C GLN A 28 -0.51 -6.60 19.10
N ASN A 29 -1.09 -5.41 19.25
CA ASN A 29 -2.20 -4.92 18.44
C ASN A 29 -2.35 -3.40 18.62
N SER A 30 -1.68 -2.64 17.75
CA SER A 30 -1.75 -1.17 17.77
C SER A 30 -3.17 -0.63 17.65
N GLN A 31 -4.07 -1.29 16.90
CA GLN A 31 -5.46 -0.82 16.75
C GLN A 31 -6.25 -0.97 18.04
N ALA A 32 -6.09 -2.09 18.74
CA ALA A 32 -6.73 -2.32 20.04
C ALA A 32 -6.27 -1.29 21.09
N LEU A 33 -4.98 -0.95 21.12
CA LEU A 33 -4.46 0.12 21.97
C LEU A 33 -5.12 1.48 21.66
N LEU A 34 -5.27 1.82 20.38
CA LEU A 34 -5.87 3.09 19.97
C LEU A 34 -7.36 3.17 20.29
N ILE A 35 -8.09 2.07 20.11
CA ILE A 35 -9.50 1.94 20.53
C ILE A 35 -9.60 2.10 22.05
N ARG A 36 -8.74 1.41 22.82
CA ARG A 36 -8.68 1.57 24.28
C ARG A 36 -8.42 3.03 24.67
N GLY A 37 -7.48 3.70 24.00
CA GLY A 37 -7.18 5.11 24.21
C GLY A 37 -8.41 6.00 24.02
N ARG A 38 -9.06 5.88 22.85
CA ARG A 38 -10.30 6.62 22.55
C ARG A 38 -11.38 6.36 23.59
N ASN A 39 -11.66 5.10 23.91
CA ASN A 39 -12.73 4.73 24.84
C ASN A 39 -12.45 5.23 26.27
N TYR A 40 -11.19 5.16 26.71
CA TYR A 40 -10.77 5.69 28.01
C TYR A 40 -11.07 7.20 28.13
N PHE A 41 -10.89 7.95 27.04
CA PHE A 41 -11.23 9.38 26.96
C PHE A 41 -12.66 9.64 26.46
N ARG A 42 -13.61 8.73 26.74
CA ARG A 42 -15.04 8.88 26.39
C ARG A 42 -15.31 9.08 24.90
N ASN A 43 -14.38 8.68 24.06
CA ASN A 43 -14.47 8.74 22.60
C ASN A 43 -14.73 10.14 22.03
N THR A 44 -14.26 11.22 22.69
CA THR A 44 -14.39 12.61 22.19
C THR A 44 -13.65 12.87 20.86
N ARG A 45 -12.76 11.94 20.48
CA ARG A 45 -11.81 12.02 19.35
C ARG A 45 -10.81 13.17 19.43
N GLU A 46 -10.73 13.86 20.55
CA GLU A 46 -9.68 14.84 20.81
C GLU A 46 -8.30 14.17 20.77
N PRO A 47 -7.23 14.93 20.45
CA PRO A 47 -5.87 14.44 20.56
C PRO A 47 -5.61 13.83 21.93
N PHE A 48 -4.96 12.66 21.96
CA PHE A 48 -4.46 12.03 23.17
C PHE A 48 -3.04 11.51 22.96
N ALA A 49 -2.32 11.20 24.03
CA ALA A 49 -0.95 10.74 23.97
C ALA A 49 -0.82 9.26 24.38
N VAL A 50 0.13 8.57 23.75
CA VAL A 50 0.66 7.28 24.20
C VAL A 50 2.19 7.35 24.23
N THR A 51 2.80 6.82 25.28
CA THR A 51 4.25 6.65 25.34
C THR A 51 4.68 5.29 24.80
N VAL A 52 5.68 5.24 23.94
CA VAL A 52 6.33 4.01 23.45
C VAL A 52 7.84 4.18 23.55
N LEU A 53 8.51 3.38 24.40
CA LEU A 53 9.97 3.47 24.61
C LEU A 53 10.44 4.89 24.92
N GLY A 54 9.79 5.55 25.89
CA GLY A 54 10.12 6.90 26.34
C GLY A 54 9.77 8.01 25.34
N ASN A 55 9.24 7.68 24.16
CA ASN A 55 8.81 8.65 23.16
C ASN A 55 7.30 8.88 23.28
N THR A 56 6.88 10.13 23.42
CA THR A 56 5.46 10.48 23.37
C THR A 56 5.00 10.52 21.91
N VAL A 57 3.87 9.85 21.66
CA VAL A 57 3.18 9.82 20.37
C VAL A 57 1.79 10.39 20.57
N TYR A 58 1.53 11.56 19.98
CA TYR A 58 0.22 12.18 19.96
C TYR A 58 -0.63 11.57 18.85
N VAL A 59 -1.82 11.07 19.19
CA VAL A 59 -2.72 10.36 18.30
C VAL A 59 -3.85 11.29 17.85
N LEU A 60 -3.99 11.47 16.54
CA LEU A 60 -5.06 12.28 15.95
C LEU A 60 -6.11 11.38 15.29
N THR A 61 -7.35 11.39 15.81
CA THR A 61 -8.45 10.52 15.34
C THR A 61 -9.68 11.27 14.83
N ARG A 62 -9.58 12.61 14.78
CA ARG A 62 -10.64 13.51 14.28
C ARG A 62 -10.20 14.14 12.96
N GLY A 63 -11.06 14.07 11.94
CA GLY A 63 -10.70 14.49 10.58
C GLY A 63 -10.18 15.93 10.47
N LYS A 64 -10.76 16.88 11.22
CA LYS A 64 -10.33 18.29 11.18
C LYS A 64 -8.90 18.51 11.70
N ASP A 65 -8.54 17.83 12.79
CA ASP A 65 -7.21 17.91 13.41
C ASP A 65 -6.15 17.27 12.49
N VAL A 66 -6.52 16.16 11.83
CA VAL A 66 -5.68 15.52 10.82
C VAL A 66 -5.46 16.44 9.61
N ALA A 67 -6.50 17.12 9.14
CA ALA A 67 -6.37 18.07 8.04
C ALA A 67 -5.48 19.26 8.40
N GLU A 68 -5.55 19.74 9.64
CA GLU A 68 -4.65 20.76 10.19
C GLU A 68 -3.19 20.28 10.21
N ALA A 69 -2.93 19.10 10.79
CA ALA A 69 -1.58 18.52 10.86
C ALA A 69 -0.96 18.28 9.47
N TYR A 70 -1.77 17.90 8.47
CA TYR A 70 -1.28 17.70 7.10
C TYR A 70 -1.01 19.00 6.33
N ARG A 71 -1.68 20.10 6.67
CA ARG A 71 -1.35 21.42 6.09
C ARG A 71 -0.07 22.00 6.69
N ASN A 72 0.25 21.67 7.93
CA ASN A 72 1.44 22.17 8.61
C ASN A 72 2.68 21.31 8.32
N THR A 73 3.24 21.45 7.10
CA THR A 73 4.46 20.74 6.69
C THR A 73 5.75 21.33 7.27
N LYS A 74 5.69 22.49 7.94
CA LYS A 74 6.85 23.16 8.53
C LYS A 74 7.24 22.51 9.87
N THR A 75 6.25 22.27 10.74
CA THR A 75 6.50 21.70 12.07
C THR A 75 6.36 20.18 12.11
N PHE A 76 5.61 19.58 11.18
CA PHE A 76 5.40 18.13 11.11
C PHE A 76 6.19 17.52 9.94
N SER A 77 7.41 17.07 10.22
CA SER A 77 8.31 16.49 9.21
C SER A 77 8.09 14.99 9.03
N PHE A 78 8.15 14.53 7.78
CA PHE A 78 8.21 13.11 7.43
C PHE A 78 9.63 12.64 7.08
N GLU A 79 10.56 13.56 6.83
CA GLU A 79 11.88 13.26 6.28
C GLU A 79 12.71 12.41 7.24
N GLY A 80 12.66 12.69 8.54
CA GLY A 80 13.38 11.89 9.55
C GLY A 80 12.99 10.41 9.52
N PHE A 81 11.71 10.11 9.26
CA PHE A 81 11.25 8.73 9.10
C PHE A 81 11.83 8.09 7.82
N VAL A 82 11.81 8.81 6.70
CA VAL A 82 12.33 8.31 5.41
C VAL A 82 13.83 8.06 5.49
N GLN A 83 14.61 8.99 6.06
CA GLN A 83 16.05 8.79 6.25
C GLN A 83 16.35 7.61 7.17
N HIS A 84 15.58 7.43 8.24
CA HIS A 84 15.71 6.25 9.10
C HIS A 84 15.43 4.96 8.32
N MET A 85 14.39 4.93 7.49
CA MET A 85 14.09 3.80 6.60
C MET A 85 15.21 3.52 5.59
N MET A 86 15.83 4.55 5.00
CA MET A 86 16.97 4.37 4.10
C MET A 86 18.14 3.67 4.82
N ARG A 87 18.46 4.10 6.05
CA ARG A 87 19.51 3.48 6.86
C ARG A 87 19.20 2.02 7.19
N THR A 88 18.00 1.72 7.68
CA THR A 88 17.61 0.36 8.07
C THR A 88 17.46 -0.58 6.88
N THR A 89 17.17 -0.04 5.69
CA THR A 89 17.17 -0.80 4.43
C THR A 89 18.57 -0.96 3.82
N GLY A 90 19.61 -0.34 4.39
CA GLY A 90 21.01 -0.60 4.06
C GLY A 90 21.74 0.50 3.28
N CYS A 91 21.13 1.68 3.10
CA CYS A 91 21.86 2.84 2.58
C CYS A 91 22.92 3.31 3.59
N SER A 92 24.11 3.65 3.09
CA SER A 92 25.14 4.30 3.91
C SER A 92 24.79 5.76 4.21
N GLU A 93 25.42 6.37 5.21
CA GLU A 93 25.24 7.81 5.48
C GLU A 93 25.64 8.68 4.29
N VAL A 94 26.64 8.26 3.51
CA VAL A 94 27.05 8.96 2.29
C VAL A 94 25.89 9.00 1.28
N VAL A 95 25.21 7.87 1.08
CA VAL A 95 24.06 7.79 0.16
C VAL A 95 22.89 8.62 0.68
N VAL A 96 22.58 8.53 1.98
CA VAL A 96 21.51 9.34 2.58
C VAL A 96 21.82 10.83 2.44
N SER A 97 23.06 11.25 2.69
CA SER A 97 23.52 12.63 2.52
C SER A 97 23.38 13.09 1.06
N LYS A 98 23.86 12.31 0.09
CA LYS A 98 23.71 12.63 -1.34
C LYS A 98 22.25 12.77 -1.77
N MET A 99 21.36 11.90 -1.29
CA MET A 99 19.93 11.95 -1.62
C MET A 99 19.21 13.20 -1.07
N TYR A 100 19.70 13.76 0.04
CA TYR A 100 19.14 14.94 0.70
C TYR A 100 19.94 16.24 0.44
N ALA A 101 21.04 16.17 -0.30
CA ALA A 101 21.79 17.34 -0.73
C ALA A 101 21.01 18.13 -1.81
N PRO A 102 21.05 19.47 -1.79
CA PRO A 102 20.55 20.29 -2.89
C PRO A 102 21.21 19.87 -4.22
N GLN A 103 20.42 19.81 -5.28
CA GLN A 103 20.91 19.45 -6.62
C GLN A 103 21.24 20.70 -7.44
N ASP A 104 22.20 20.57 -8.35
CA ASP A 104 22.44 21.56 -9.39
C ASP A 104 21.27 21.53 -10.41
N PRO A 105 20.49 22.63 -10.54
CA PRO A 105 19.36 22.71 -11.46
C PRO A 105 19.72 22.46 -12.93
N THR A 106 20.99 22.61 -13.31
CA THR A 106 21.46 22.44 -14.69
C THR A 106 21.82 20.98 -15.02
N ARG A 107 22.02 20.14 -14.01
CA ARG A 107 22.41 18.73 -14.18
C ARG A 107 21.24 17.75 -14.13
N SER A 108 20.10 18.13 -13.56
CA SER A 108 18.93 17.25 -13.48
C SER A 108 18.28 17.08 -14.86
N ARG A 109 17.95 15.84 -15.21
CA ARG A 109 17.31 15.51 -16.49
C ARG A 109 15.80 15.72 -16.45
N PHE A 110 15.24 15.83 -15.25
CA PHE A 110 13.86 16.26 -15.01
C PHE A 110 13.83 17.72 -14.52
N PRO A 111 12.81 18.53 -14.88
CA PRO A 111 12.77 19.93 -14.46
C PRO A 111 12.88 20.13 -12.94
N ASN A 112 14.02 20.65 -12.47
CA ASN A 112 14.30 20.92 -11.06
C ASN A 112 14.85 22.35 -10.83
N PRO A 113 14.10 23.41 -11.20
CA PRO A 113 14.60 24.79 -11.16
C PRO A 113 14.91 25.29 -9.74
N LYS A 114 14.44 24.59 -8.70
CA LYS A 114 14.67 24.94 -7.29
C LYS A 114 15.80 24.13 -6.65
N GLY A 115 16.51 23.29 -7.41
CA GLY A 115 17.61 22.46 -6.88
C GLY A 115 17.17 21.53 -5.75
N LYS A 116 15.93 21.01 -5.81
CA LYS A 116 15.39 20.14 -4.76
C LYS A 116 16.26 18.89 -4.63
N PRO A 117 16.49 18.38 -3.42
CA PRO A 117 17.15 17.10 -3.23
C PRO A 117 16.43 15.96 -3.94
N LEU A 118 17.16 14.94 -4.38
CA LEU A 118 16.57 13.80 -5.10
C LEU A 118 15.54 13.05 -4.24
N ALA A 119 15.73 12.98 -2.92
CA ALA A 119 14.74 12.38 -2.02
C ALA A 119 13.37 13.06 -2.08
N VAL A 120 13.34 14.38 -2.38
CA VAL A 120 12.10 15.15 -2.57
C VAL A 120 11.64 15.07 -4.03
N LEU A 121 12.57 15.23 -4.98
CA LEU A 121 12.29 15.17 -6.43
C LEU A 121 11.75 13.81 -6.87
N ALA A 122 12.18 12.71 -6.24
CA ALA A 122 11.70 11.37 -6.50
C ALA A 122 10.17 11.28 -6.41
N ARG A 123 9.55 12.02 -5.49
CA ARG A 123 8.08 12.08 -5.41
C ARG A 123 7.46 12.74 -6.64
N GLU A 124 8.06 13.82 -7.15
CA GLU A 124 7.59 14.52 -8.34
C GLU A 124 7.74 13.66 -9.60
N LEU A 125 8.85 12.91 -9.71
CA LEU A 125 9.03 11.88 -10.72
C LEU A 125 7.93 10.81 -10.64
N HIS A 126 7.65 10.27 -9.45
CA HIS A 126 6.55 9.31 -9.29
C HIS A 126 5.20 9.90 -9.71
N VAL A 127 4.90 11.13 -9.29
CA VAL A 127 3.64 11.80 -9.67
C VAL A 127 3.57 12.01 -11.18
N HIS A 128 4.68 12.36 -11.83
CA HIS A 128 4.73 12.51 -13.29
C HIS A 128 4.31 11.22 -14.00
N GLN A 129 4.84 10.07 -13.57
CA GLN A 129 4.48 8.75 -14.11
C GLN A 129 3.03 8.34 -13.79
N LEU A 130 2.53 8.68 -12.60
CA LEU A 130 1.35 8.03 -12.02
C LEU A 130 0.09 8.90 -12.00
N TYR A 131 0.18 10.16 -12.37
CA TYR A 131 -1.00 11.02 -12.52
C TYR A 131 -1.71 10.71 -13.85
N PRO A 132 -3.06 10.80 -13.93
CA PRO A 132 -3.83 10.46 -15.14
C PRO A 132 -3.39 11.22 -16.39
N ARG A 133 -2.47 10.62 -17.15
CA ARG A 133 -1.82 11.09 -18.38
C ARG A 133 -1.32 9.88 -19.16
N LYS A 134 -0.64 10.12 -20.29
CA LYS A 134 -0.05 9.09 -21.16
C LYS A 134 0.80 8.06 -20.41
N ASP A 135 1.57 8.49 -19.41
CA ASP A 135 2.51 7.62 -18.69
C ASP A 135 1.79 6.67 -17.73
N LEU A 136 0.67 7.10 -17.12
CA LEU A 136 -0.19 6.18 -16.36
C LEU A 136 -0.89 5.19 -17.30
N ALA A 137 -1.37 5.66 -18.46
CA ALA A 137 -2.01 4.81 -19.46
C ALA A 137 -1.07 3.69 -19.95
N TYR A 138 0.23 3.97 -20.08
CA TYR A 138 1.25 2.96 -20.37
C TYR A 138 1.26 1.83 -19.33
N LEU A 139 1.28 2.16 -18.03
CA LEU A 139 1.25 1.15 -16.97
C LEU A 139 -0.05 0.35 -16.97
N GLY A 140 -1.20 1.02 -17.16
CA GLY A 140 -2.49 0.38 -17.28
C GLY A 140 -2.53 -0.63 -18.44
N ALA A 141 -2.02 -0.24 -19.61
CA ALA A 141 -1.92 -1.12 -20.78
C ALA A 141 -1.01 -2.34 -20.51
N ARG A 142 0.09 -2.17 -19.78
CA ARG A 142 0.97 -3.28 -19.38
C ARG A 142 0.27 -4.27 -18.44
N PHE A 143 -0.51 -3.79 -17.47
CA PHE A 143 -1.35 -4.66 -16.63
C PHE A 143 -2.40 -5.39 -17.46
N ASN A 144 -3.12 -4.69 -18.35
CA ASN A 144 -4.12 -5.31 -19.22
C ASN A 144 -3.52 -6.37 -20.14
N ALA A 145 -2.35 -6.13 -20.74
CA ALA A 145 -1.66 -7.12 -21.56
C ALA A 145 -1.22 -8.35 -20.75
N TYR A 146 -0.76 -8.14 -19.51
CA TYR A 146 -0.44 -9.24 -18.59
C TYR A 146 -1.68 -10.06 -18.23
N PHE A 147 -2.79 -9.41 -17.86
CA PHE A 147 -4.04 -10.11 -17.57
C PHE A 147 -4.61 -10.81 -18.81
N ASP A 148 -4.53 -10.19 -19.98
CA ASP A 148 -5.00 -10.79 -21.23
C ASP A 148 -4.33 -12.13 -21.50
N ARG A 149 -3.01 -12.19 -21.30
CA ARG A 149 -2.20 -13.38 -21.53
C ARG A 149 -2.38 -14.46 -20.47
N TYR A 150 -2.43 -14.09 -19.20
CA TYR A 150 -2.30 -15.06 -18.10
C TYR A 150 -3.59 -15.31 -17.31
N LEU A 151 -4.63 -14.48 -17.46
CA LEU A 151 -5.91 -14.62 -16.77
C LEU A 151 -6.89 -15.46 -17.60
N SER A 152 -6.52 -16.71 -17.85
CA SER A 152 -7.39 -17.75 -18.42
C SER A 152 -7.22 -19.05 -17.62
N LEU A 153 -8.19 -19.97 -17.73
CA LEU A 153 -8.10 -21.23 -17.01
C LEU A 153 -6.88 -22.04 -17.47
N GLU A 154 -6.63 -22.08 -18.77
CA GLU A 154 -5.53 -22.80 -19.41
C GLU A 154 -4.17 -22.26 -18.97
N ALA A 155 -4.00 -20.94 -19.01
CA ALA A 155 -2.75 -20.30 -18.59
C ALA A 155 -2.49 -20.49 -17.09
N ILE A 156 -3.53 -20.34 -16.25
CA ILE A 156 -3.39 -20.58 -14.81
C ILE A 156 -3.02 -22.04 -14.55
N LYS A 157 -3.69 -22.99 -15.21
CA LYS A 157 -3.41 -24.43 -15.07
C LYS A 157 -1.98 -24.78 -15.51
N ALA A 158 -1.50 -24.18 -16.59
CA ALA A 158 -0.19 -24.51 -17.17
C ALA A 158 0.98 -23.89 -16.39
N GLU A 159 0.82 -22.67 -15.87
CA GLU A 159 1.95 -21.87 -15.37
C GLU A 159 1.95 -21.63 -13.87
N ARG A 160 0.88 -22.01 -13.15
CA ARG A 160 0.74 -21.70 -11.72
C ARG A 160 0.85 -22.97 -10.88
N PRO A 161 1.99 -23.17 -10.17
CA PRO A 161 2.25 -24.43 -9.46
C PRO A 161 1.31 -24.67 -8.27
N TYR A 162 0.61 -23.62 -7.81
CA TYR A 162 -0.38 -23.70 -6.73
C TYR A 162 -1.81 -24.01 -7.22
N ALA A 163 -2.04 -24.16 -8.53
CA ALA A 163 -3.34 -24.52 -9.09
C ALA A 163 -3.58 -26.04 -9.03
N THR A 164 -4.73 -26.44 -8.50
CA THR A 164 -5.16 -27.84 -8.44
C THR A 164 -6.25 -28.10 -9.48
N SER A 165 -6.07 -29.07 -10.37
CA SER A 165 -7.13 -29.44 -11.33
C SER A 165 -8.18 -30.33 -10.66
N ASN A 166 -9.45 -30.07 -10.93
CA ASN A 166 -10.58 -30.87 -10.46
C ASN A 166 -11.08 -31.82 -11.56
N PRO A 167 -11.77 -32.93 -11.21
CA PRO A 167 -12.29 -33.89 -12.19
C PRO A 167 -13.27 -33.30 -13.20
N ASP A 168 -13.98 -32.23 -12.84
CA ASP A 168 -14.94 -31.53 -13.70
C ASP A 168 -14.30 -30.52 -14.67
N GLY A 169 -12.96 -30.49 -14.74
CA GLY A 169 -12.20 -29.59 -15.59
C GLY A 169 -12.01 -28.18 -15.01
N SER A 170 -12.59 -27.87 -13.85
CA SER A 170 -12.30 -26.63 -13.13
C SER A 170 -10.92 -26.68 -12.46
N ILE A 171 -10.44 -25.53 -11.98
CA ILE A 171 -9.23 -25.45 -11.15
C ILE A 171 -9.52 -24.77 -9.82
N SER A 172 -8.86 -25.21 -8.76
CA SER A 172 -8.90 -24.57 -7.45
C SER A 172 -7.57 -23.90 -7.14
N VAL A 173 -7.60 -22.65 -6.67
CA VAL A 173 -6.42 -21.87 -6.28
C VAL A 173 -6.61 -21.23 -4.89
N PRO A 174 -5.55 -21.09 -4.09
CA PRO A 174 -5.56 -20.21 -2.92
C PRO A 174 -5.61 -18.74 -3.35
N LEU A 175 -6.62 -17.99 -2.90
CA LEU A 175 -6.99 -16.66 -3.41
C LEU A 175 -5.91 -15.61 -3.17
N MET A 176 -5.44 -15.45 -1.92
CA MET A 176 -4.38 -14.49 -1.58
C MET A 176 -3.11 -14.83 -2.34
N THR A 177 -2.77 -16.12 -2.42
CA THR A 177 -1.61 -16.61 -3.17
C THR A 177 -1.72 -16.26 -4.65
N TRP A 178 -2.87 -16.54 -5.27
CA TRP A 178 -3.14 -16.29 -6.68
C TRP A 178 -3.05 -14.80 -7.03
N VAL A 179 -3.76 -13.93 -6.30
CA VAL A 179 -3.72 -12.49 -6.57
C VAL A 179 -2.36 -11.89 -6.22
N SER A 180 -1.66 -12.42 -5.21
CA SER A 180 -0.30 -11.98 -4.89
C SER A 180 0.66 -12.24 -6.04
N ASP A 181 0.68 -13.46 -6.56
CA ASP A 181 1.52 -13.84 -7.69
C ASP A 181 1.21 -12.99 -8.94
N PHE A 182 -0.07 -12.82 -9.29
CA PHE A 182 -0.49 -12.02 -10.46
C PHE A 182 -0.10 -10.54 -10.32
N PHE A 183 -0.37 -9.91 -9.18
CA PHE A 183 -0.10 -8.48 -9.03
C PHE A 183 1.39 -8.18 -8.89
N ILE A 184 2.17 -9.08 -8.30
CA ILE A 184 3.64 -8.90 -8.22
C ILE A 184 4.27 -9.05 -9.60
N ARG A 185 3.93 -10.10 -10.37
CA ARG A 185 4.44 -10.27 -11.74
C ARG A 185 3.95 -9.16 -12.68
N GLY A 186 2.69 -8.76 -12.56
CA GLY A 186 2.14 -7.61 -13.29
C GLY A 186 2.88 -6.32 -12.96
N GLY A 187 3.13 -6.04 -11.67
CA GLY A 187 3.88 -4.86 -11.22
C GLY A 187 5.33 -4.87 -11.67
N GLN A 188 6.01 -6.01 -11.59
CA GLN A 188 7.35 -6.22 -12.15
C GLN A 188 7.39 -5.85 -13.63
N ARG A 189 6.50 -6.44 -14.44
CA ARG A 189 6.47 -6.21 -15.89
C ARG A 189 6.06 -4.80 -16.28
N ALA A 190 5.21 -4.16 -15.48
CA ALA A 190 4.80 -2.78 -15.71
C ALA A 190 5.94 -1.78 -15.45
N TYR A 191 6.74 -1.99 -14.40
CA TYR A 191 7.79 -1.03 -14.00
C TYR A 191 9.20 -1.37 -14.49
N PHE A 192 9.54 -2.65 -14.58
CA PHE A 192 10.88 -3.15 -14.88
C PHE A 192 10.92 -3.96 -16.20
N GLY A 193 9.82 -3.95 -16.95
CA GLY A 193 9.75 -4.65 -18.23
C GLY A 193 9.82 -6.18 -18.08
N ASP A 194 10.09 -6.85 -19.20
CA ASP A 194 10.04 -8.32 -19.27
C ASP A 194 11.36 -8.98 -18.81
N PHE A 195 12.36 -8.17 -18.48
CA PHE A 195 13.71 -8.63 -18.22
C PHE A 195 13.92 -9.14 -16.79
N LEU A 196 13.37 -8.46 -15.77
CA LEU A 196 13.68 -8.71 -14.36
C LEU A 196 13.43 -10.17 -13.92
N GLU A 197 12.35 -10.77 -14.43
CA GLU A 197 11.97 -12.15 -14.13
C GLU A 197 12.94 -13.18 -14.74
N ASN A 198 13.55 -12.88 -15.88
CA ASN A 198 14.52 -13.74 -16.55
C ASN A 198 15.89 -13.77 -15.84
N ILE A 199 16.21 -12.72 -15.07
CA ILE A 199 17.47 -12.61 -14.34
C ILE A 199 17.47 -13.50 -13.09
N VAL A 200 16.39 -13.43 -12.32
CA VAL A 200 16.23 -14.16 -11.06
C VAL A 200 14.84 -14.80 -11.06
N PRO A 201 14.76 -16.09 -11.42
CA PRO A 201 13.53 -16.86 -11.29
C PRO A 201 12.98 -16.76 -9.86
N ASP A 202 11.66 -16.74 -9.75
CA ASP A 202 10.94 -16.72 -8.46
C ASP A 202 11.24 -15.50 -7.57
N ILE A 203 11.68 -14.38 -8.16
CA ILE A 203 11.78 -13.09 -7.45
C ILE A 203 10.44 -12.67 -6.83
N SER A 204 9.30 -13.04 -7.42
CA SER A 204 7.98 -12.76 -6.85
C SER A 204 7.78 -13.45 -5.49
N TRP A 205 8.21 -14.70 -5.36
CA TRP A 205 8.16 -15.46 -4.10
C TRP A 205 9.16 -14.93 -3.07
N ALA A 206 10.38 -14.60 -3.50
CA ALA A 206 11.35 -13.94 -2.62
C ALA A 206 10.81 -12.61 -2.09
N PHE A 207 10.11 -11.85 -2.93
CA PHE A 207 9.46 -10.62 -2.50
C PHE A 207 8.34 -10.86 -1.50
N LEU A 208 7.49 -11.87 -1.70
CA LEU A 208 6.41 -12.18 -0.74
C LEU A 208 6.96 -12.53 0.64
N GLU A 209 7.99 -13.37 0.71
CA GLU A 209 8.64 -13.71 1.97
C GLU A 209 9.26 -12.46 2.63
N PHE A 210 9.90 -11.60 1.85
CA PHE A 210 10.41 -10.32 2.33
C PHE A 210 9.28 -9.41 2.87
N ASP A 211 8.20 -9.22 2.11
CA ASP A 211 7.08 -8.35 2.47
C ASP A 211 6.38 -8.81 3.76
N ASP A 212 6.12 -10.11 3.89
CA ASP A 212 5.45 -10.71 5.05
C ASP A 212 6.28 -10.62 6.33
N LEU A 213 7.61 -10.53 6.20
CA LEU A 213 8.54 -10.38 7.30
C LEU A 213 9.10 -8.95 7.47
N SER A 214 8.76 -8.02 6.56
CA SER A 214 9.33 -6.66 6.52
C SER A 214 9.11 -5.84 7.79
N TRP A 215 8.07 -6.16 8.56
CA TRP A 215 7.82 -5.59 9.89
C TRP A 215 9.02 -5.75 10.83
N GLN A 216 9.83 -6.81 10.68
CA GLN A 216 11.04 -7.01 11.48
C GLN A 216 12.09 -5.90 11.26
N ILE A 217 12.13 -5.29 10.07
CA ILE A 217 13.00 -4.11 9.80
C ILE A 217 12.50 -2.90 10.58
N LEU A 218 11.19 -2.64 10.56
CA LEU A 218 10.60 -1.49 11.26
C LEU A 218 10.85 -1.56 12.77
N TYR A 219 10.86 -2.77 13.32
CA TYR A 219 11.14 -3.04 14.72
C TYR A 219 12.62 -3.27 15.05
N GLN A 220 13.51 -3.14 14.06
CA GLN A 220 14.96 -3.29 14.22
C GLN A 220 15.36 -4.60 14.92
N TYR A 221 14.72 -5.72 14.54
CA TYR A 221 15.06 -7.04 15.08
C TYR A 221 16.53 -7.37 14.82
N LEU A 222 17.18 -8.01 15.79
CA LEU A 222 18.55 -8.51 15.64
C LEU A 222 18.64 -9.42 14.41
N LYS A 223 19.68 -9.22 13.58
CA LYS A 223 19.86 -9.92 12.30
C LYS A 223 19.75 -11.45 12.41
N VAL A 224 20.21 -12.03 13.52
CA VAL A 224 20.13 -13.48 13.78
C VAL A 224 18.69 -13.96 13.91
N LEU A 225 17.81 -13.14 14.51
CA LEU A 225 16.38 -13.42 14.71
C LEU A 225 15.53 -13.11 13.46
N SER A 226 16.10 -12.42 12.47
CA SER A 226 15.44 -12.00 11.22
C SER A 226 16.15 -12.53 9.97
N SER A 227 16.86 -13.66 10.09
CA SER A 227 17.68 -14.25 9.03
C SER A 227 16.90 -14.56 7.74
N LYS A 228 15.70 -15.14 7.86
CA LYS A 228 14.81 -15.41 6.72
C LYS A 228 14.42 -14.14 5.96
N MET A 229 14.01 -13.11 6.69
CA MET A 229 13.69 -11.80 6.12
C MET A 229 14.88 -11.20 5.38
N HIS A 230 16.07 -11.22 6.00
CA HIS A 230 17.28 -10.70 5.37
C HIS A 230 17.70 -11.49 4.13
N ALA A 231 17.53 -12.83 4.13
CA ALA A 231 17.82 -13.67 2.97
C ALA A 231 16.85 -13.36 1.81
N ALA A 232 15.55 -13.29 2.08
CA ALA A 232 14.53 -12.91 1.12
C ALA A 232 14.78 -11.50 0.54
N LYS A 233 15.05 -10.53 1.41
CA LYS A 233 15.43 -9.17 1.03
C LYS A 233 16.65 -9.16 0.12
N ALA A 234 17.71 -9.89 0.47
CA ALA A 234 18.95 -9.95 -0.30
C ALA A 234 18.73 -10.52 -1.71
N ARG A 235 17.87 -11.53 -1.87
CA ARG A 235 17.50 -12.06 -3.20
C ARG A 235 16.83 -10.99 -4.07
N VAL A 236 15.92 -10.19 -3.50
CA VAL A 236 15.30 -9.07 -4.22
C VAL A 236 16.32 -7.99 -4.57
N THR A 237 17.18 -7.59 -3.62
CA THR A 237 18.25 -6.60 -3.86
C THR A 237 19.21 -7.06 -4.96
N GLU A 238 19.56 -8.35 -4.97
CA GLU A 238 20.45 -8.95 -5.96
C GLU A 238 19.84 -8.97 -7.36
N ALA A 239 18.55 -9.31 -7.48
CA ALA A 239 17.84 -9.24 -8.75
C ALA A 239 17.80 -7.82 -9.31
N LEU A 240 17.52 -6.84 -8.45
CA LEU A 240 17.54 -5.42 -8.83
C LEU A 240 18.96 -4.95 -9.17
N ARG A 241 20.00 -5.42 -8.46
CA ARG A 241 21.39 -5.11 -8.79
C ARG A 241 21.72 -5.56 -10.21
N LYS A 242 21.46 -6.83 -10.53
CA LYS A 242 21.68 -7.37 -11.88
C LYS A 242 20.87 -6.61 -12.94
N TYR A 243 19.62 -6.26 -12.64
CA TYR A 243 18.81 -5.41 -13.52
C TYR A 243 19.50 -4.07 -13.80
N PHE A 244 19.97 -3.37 -12.76
CA PHE A 244 20.66 -2.08 -12.91
C PHE A 244 22.08 -2.16 -13.46
N GLU A 245 22.68 -3.36 -13.52
CA GLU A 245 23.97 -3.60 -14.20
C GLU A 245 23.81 -3.79 -15.70
N THR A 246 22.68 -4.33 -16.15
CA THR A 246 22.35 -4.45 -17.57
C THR A 246 22.19 -3.06 -18.20
N PRO A 247 22.77 -2.75 -19.36
CA PRO A 247 22.57 -1.47 -20.04
C PRO A 247 21.10 -1.13 -20.26
N MET A 248 20.69 0.13 -20.10
CA MET A 248 19.30 0.56 -20.30
C MET A 248 18.78 0.27 -21.73
N THR A 249 19.66 0.19 -22.72
CA THR A 249 19.34 -0.16 -24.12
C THR A 249 18.83 -1.58 -24.28
N ASP A 250 19.21 -2.47 -23.36
CA ASP A 250 18.90 -3.89 -23.42
C ASP A 250 17.64 -4.22 -22.59
N ARG A 251 17.13 -3.23 -21.84
CA ARG A 251 15.92 -3.36 -21.03
C ARG A 251 14.73 -2.83 -21.83
N THR A 252 13.77 -3.72 -22.08
CA THR A 252 12.57 -3.41 -22.87
C THR A 252 11.31 -3.42 -22.01
N GLY A 253 10.43 -2.46 -22.26
CA GLY A 253 9.11 -2.39 -21.61
C GLY A 253 9.09 -1.85 -20.18
N ASP A 254 10.21 -1.37 -19.67
CA ASP A 254 10.31 -0.72 -18.36
C ASP A 254 9.72 0.69 -18.35
N ALA A 255 9.21 1.10 -17.19
CA ALA A 255 8.54 2.38 -17.04
C ALA A 255 9.52 3.55 -17.15
N TRP A 256 9.04 4.69 -17.64
CA TRP A 256 9.81 5.93 -17.66
C TRP A 256 10.37 6.27 -16.27
N PHE A 257 9.56 6.11 -15.23
CA PHE A 257 9.97 6.38 -13.84
C PHE A 257 11.24 5.60 -13.44
N THR A 258 11.32 4.31 -13.81
CA THR A 258 12.46 3.45 -13.49
C THR A 258 13.75 4.00 -14.14
N LYS A 259 13.68 4.41 -15.41
CA LYS A 259 14.80 5.02 -16.14
C LYS A 259 15.17 6.39 -15.58
N ALA A 260 14.17 7.22 -15.30
CA ALA A 260 14.36 8.56 -14.79
C ALA A 260 15.08 8.54 -13.43
N MET A 261 14.62 7.69 -12.50
CA MET A 261 15.27 7.50 -11.21
C MET A 261 16.71 7.02 -11.33
N GLU A 262 16.97 6.02 -12.18
CA GLU A 262 18.33 5.52 -12.39
C GLU A 262 19.25 6.61 -12.95
N ASN A 263 18.80 7.40 -13.93
CA ASN A 263 19.59 8.51 -14.46
C ASN A 263 19.93 9.54 -13.37
N GLU A 264 18.94 10.02 -12.61
CA GLU A 264 19.17 11.01 -11.55
C GLU A 264 20.12 10.47 -10.46
N MET A 265 20.01 9.18 -10.10
CA MET A 265 20.93 8.57 -9.13
C MET A 265 22.35 8.41 -9.68
N ARG A 266 22.50 8.08 -10.98
CA ARG A 266 23.81 8.02 -11.63
C ARG A 266 24.46 9.40 -11.74
N ASP A 267 23.67 10.45 -11.99
CA ASP A 267 24.16 11.83 -12.05
C ASP A 267 24.61 12.34 -10.65
N LEU A 268 24.19 11.69 -9.56
CA LEU A 268 24.70 11.87 -8.19
C LEU A 268 25.90 10.96 -7.85
N ASP A 269 26.47 10.27 -8.83
CA ASP A 269 27.56 9.30 -8.66
C ASP A 269 27.21 8.21 -7.63
N LEU A 270 25.96 7.71 -7.65
CA LEU A 270 25.58 6.54 -6.87
C LEU A 270 25.96 5.25 -7.61
N ALA A 271 26.60 4.33 -6.88
CA ALA A 271 26.96 3.03 -7.42
C ALA A 271 25.71 2.17 -7.64
N THR A 272 25.78 1.19 -8.55
CA THR A 272 24.67 0.29 -8.85
C THR A 272 24.13 -0.45 -7.62
N LYS A 273 25.00 -0.78 -6.65
CA LYS A 273 24.61 -1.35 -5.36
C LYS A 273 23.67 -0.43 -4.56
N ASP A 274 23.92 0.87 -4.55
CA ASP A 274 23.10 1.83 -3.81
C ASP A 274 21.78 2.09 -4.54
N ILE A 275 21.84 2.17 -5.88
CA ILE A 275 20.66 2.25 -6.75
C ILE A 275 19.72 1.07 -6.50
N SER A 276 20.24 -0.17 -6.41
CA SER A 276 19.40 -1.35 -6.18
C SER A 276 18.74 -1.36 -4.81
N ILE A 277 19.40 -0.86 -3.77
CA ILE A 277 18.82 -0.70 -2.43
C ILE A 277 17.71 0.35 -2.43
N LEU A 278 17.94 1.52 -3.05
CA LEU A 278 16.93 2.58 -3.15
C LEU A 278 15.71 2.14 -3.96
N MET A 279 15.95 1.48 -5.09
CA MET A 279 14.89 0.95 -5.96
C MET A 279 14.17 -0.25 -5.35
N GLN A 280 14.78 -0.96 -4.41
CA GLN A 280 14.09 -1.99 -3.62
C GLN A 280 12.95 -1.39 -2.78
N THR A 281 13.11 -0.18 -2.23
CA THR A 281 12.03 0.50 -1.50
C THR A 281 10.87 0.83 -2.43
N ILE A 282 11.15 1.25 -3.66
CA ILE A 282 10.11 1.49 -4.68
C ILE A 282 9.43 0.18 -5.07
N TYR A 283 10.21 -0.86 -5.33
CA TYR A 283 9.72 -2.19 -5.66
C TYR A 283 8.77 -2.73 -4.57
N TRP A 284 9.09 -2.49 -3.30
CA TRP A 284 8.21 -2.79 -2.17
C TRP A 284 6.92 -1.97 -2.22
N GLY A 285 7.01 -0.65 -2.41
CA GLY A 285 5.85 0.23 -2.53
C GLY A 285 4.88 -0.13 -3.66
N ILE A 286 5.39 -0.62 -4.80
CA ILE A 286 4.59 -1.05 -5.95
C ILE A 286 3.75 -2.29 -5.62
N ASN A 287 4.32 -3.24 -4.88
CA ASN A 287 3.82 -4.62 -4.86
C ASN A 287 3.08 -5.03 -3.57
N THR A 288 3.28 -4.32 -2.45
CA THR A 288 2.71 -4.75 -1.15
C THR A 288 1.19 -4.64 -1.06
N ASN A 289 0.61 -3.51 -1.51
CA ASN A 289 -0.77 -3.16 -1.16
C ASN A 289 -1.80 -3.61 -2.19
N THR A 290 -1.51 -3.47 -3.48
CA THR A 290 -2.49 -3.71 -4.56
C THR A 290 -3.03 -5.14 -4.53
N ARG A 291 -2.16 -6.13 -4.29
CA ARG A 291 -2.54 -7.55 -4.13
C ARG A 291 -3.53 -7.79 -2.98
N ARG A 292 -3.31 -7.13 -1.84
CA ARG A 292 -4.16 -7.26 -0.65
C ARG A 292 -5.51 -6.58 -0.88
N GLY A 293 -5.52 -5.44 -1.57
CA GLY A 293 -6.75 -4.76 -1.99
C GLY A 293 -7.60 -5.66 -2.90
N CYS A 294 -6.99 -6.31 -3.89
CA CYS A 294 -7.69 -7.27 -4.74
C CYS A 294 -8.23 -8.47 -3.96
N PHE A 295 -7.42 -9.05 -3.06
CA PHE A 295 -7.84 -10.16 -2.19
C PHE A 295 -9.10 -9.82 -1.39
N TRP A 296 -9.11 -8.68 -0.69
CA TRP A 296 -10.26 -8.28 0.12
C TRP A 296 -11.48 -7.97 -0.73
N MET A 297 -11.30 -7.29 -1.87
CA MET A 297 -12.40 -6.98 -2.78
C MET A 297 -13.07 -8.27 -3.30
N LEU A 298 -12.27 -9.26 -3.74
CA LEU A 298 -12.78 -10.57 -4.15
C LEU A 298 -13.43 -11.31 -2.98
N SER A 299 -12.83 -11.29 -1.79
CA SER A 299 -13.40 -11.96 -0.62
C SER A 299 -14.79 -11.42 -0.28
N TYR A 300 -14.98 -10.10 -0.29
CA TYR A 300 -16.31 -9.50 -0.10
C TYR A 300 -17.28 -9.89 -1.22
N MET A 301 -16.87 -9.83 -2.49
CA MET A 301 -17.73 -10.20 -3.61
C MET A 301 -18.13 -11.68 -3.62
N LEU A 302 -17.23 -12.59 -3.23
CA LEU A 302 -17.48 -14.02 -3.22
C LEU A 302 -18.42 -14.47 -2.10
N PHE A 303 -18.46 -13.71 -0.99
CA PHE A 303 -19.41 -13.94 0.11
C PHE A 303 -20.73 -13.19 -0.06
N HIS A 304 -20.87 -12.44 -1.16
CA HIS A 304 -22.07 -11.69 -1.54
C HIS A 304 -22.26 -11.78 -3.06
N PRO A 305 -22.62 -12.96 -3.60
CA PRO A 305 -22.62 -13.23 -5.04
C PRO A 305 -23.50 -12.30 -5.86
N GLU A 306 -24.53 -11.69 -5.26
CA GLU A 306 -25.36 -10.65 -5.88
C GLU A 306 -24.54 -9.46 -6.37
N MET A 307 -23.43 -9.14 -5.70
CA MET A 307 -22.52 -8.07 -6.11
C MET A 307 -21.79 -8.41 -7.41
N ILE A 308 -21.44 -9.68 -7.63
CA ILE A 308 -20.71 -10.10 -8.82
C ILE A 308 -21.55 -9.81 -10.06
N HIS A 309 -22.85 -10.13 -10.03
CA HIS A 309 -23.74 -9.86 -11.15
C HIS A 309 -23.81 -8.36 -11.48
N LEU A 310 -23.99 -7.50 -10.46
CA LEU A 310 -24.06 -6.05 -10.65
C LEU A 310 -22.74 -5.46 -11.18
N VAL A 311 -21.60 -5.92 -10.66
CA VAL A 311 -20.27 -5.49 -11.15
C VAL A 311 -20.07 -5.94 -12.60
N MET A 312 -20.48 -7.16 -12.95
CA MET A 312 -20.39 -7.62 -14.33
C MET A 312 -21.25 -6.80 -15.29
N GLN A 313 -22.50 -6.52 -14.94
CA GLN A 313 -23.38 -5.65 -15.74
C GLN A 313 -22.79 -4.24 -15.93
N GLU A 314 -22.13 -3.71 -14.90
CA GLU A 314 -21.51 -2.40 -14.98
C GLU A 314 -20.25 -2.40 -15.86
N THR A 315 -19.45 -3.46 -15.78
CA THR A 315 -18.12 -3.57 -16.41
C THR A 315 -18.12 -4.19 -17.81
N GLU A 316 -19.19 -4.89 -18.23
CA GLU A 316 -19.29 -5.53 -19.54
C GLU A 316 -19.05 -4.55 -20.70
N LYS A 317 -19.55 -3.31 -20.54
CA LYS A 317 -19.44 -2.23 -21.53
C LYS A 317 -18.01 -1.72 -21.70
N ALA A 318 -17.08 -2.08 -20.80
CA ALA A 318 -15.66 -1.79 -20.97
C ALA A 318 -15.03 -2.63 -22.10
N PHE A 319 -15.66 -3.75 -22.49
CA PHE A 319 -15.18 -4.64 -23.54
C PHE A 319 -15.90 -4.34 -24.86
N THR A 320 -15.39 -3.36 -25.61
CA THR A 320 -15.99 -2.92 -26.88
C THR A 320 -15.29 -3.54 -28.09
N GLY A 321 -16.01 -3.68 -29.20
CA GLY A 321 -15.44 -4.06 -30.50
C GLY A 321 -14.75 -5.43 -30.55
N GLY A 322 -15.12 -6.37 -29.68
CA GLY A 322 -14.48 -7.68 -29.57
C GLY A 322 -13.12 -7.67 -28.84
N SER A 323 -12.74 -6.55 -28.21
CA SER A 323 -11.53 -6.47 -27.39
C SER A 323 -11.59 -7.44 -26.22
N LYS A 324 -10.51 -8.19 -26.01
CA LYS A 324 -10.31 -9.06 -24.84
C LYS A 324 -9.82 -8.31 -23.60
N THR A 325 -9.43 -7.05 -23.75
CA THR A 325 -8.98 -6.16 -22.66
C THR A 325 -10.00 -5.06 -22.40
N PRO A 326 -10.23 -4.69 -21.13
CA PRO A 326 -11.20 -3.65 -20.80
C PRO A 326 -10.65 -2.24 -21.05
N ASN A 327 -11.53 -1.32 -21.46
CA ASN A 327 -11.25 0.11 -21.46
C ASN A 327 -11.15 0.62 -20.01
N ILE A 328 -9.94 1.05 -19.63
CA ILE A 328 -9.63 1.49 -18.26
C ILE A 328 -10.35 2.79 -17.89
N ASP A 329 -10.53 3.72 -18.84
CA ASP A 329 -11.21 4.99 -18.58
C ASP A 329 -12.71 4.76 -18.30
N TYR A 330 -13.34 3.89 -19.09
CA TYR A 330 -14.72 3.45 -18.83
C TYR A 330 -14.86 2.84 -17.43
N LEU A 331 -13.95 1.91 -17.06
CA LEU A 331 -13.95 1.31 -15.73
C LEU A 331 -13.80 2.34 -14.59
N ASN A 332 -13.07 3.43 -14.81
CA ASN A 332 -12.88 4.45 -13.78
C ASN A 332 -14.02 5.44 -13.68
N ASP A 333 -14.57 5.86 -14.82
CA ASP A 333 -15.46 7.02 -14.90
C ASP A 333 -16.93 6.61 -15.01
N SER A 334 -17.19 5.39 -15.51
CA SER A 334 -18.55 4.89 -15.80
C SER A 334 -18.94 3.66 -14.99
N CYS A 335 -18.13 3.25 -14.00
CA CYS A 335 -18.44 2.14 -13.08
C CYS A 335 -18.54 2.59 -11.60
N PRO A 336 -19.50 3.47 -11.23
CA PRO A 336 -19.63 4.01 -9.88
C PRO A 336 -19.86 2.96 -8.78
N LEU A 337 -20.56 1.85 -9.03
CA LEU A 337 -20.76 0.79 -8.04
C LEU A 337 -19.47 0.02 -7.78
N THR A 338 -18.77 -0.39 -8.83
CA THR A 338 -17.46 -1.05 -8.74
C THR A 338 -16.44 -0.16 -8.02
N ASN A 339 -16.48 1.14 -8.29
CA ASN A 339 -15.68 2.14 -7.59
C ASN A 339 -16.06 2.26 -6.11
N SER A 340 -17.35 2.20 -5.78
CA SER A 340 -17.82 2.21 -4.39
C SER A 340 -17.36 0.96 -3.63
N ILE A 341 -17.43 -0.21 -4.24
CA ILE A 341 -16.92 -1.49 -3.68
C ILE A 341 -15.41 -1.40 -3.43
N TRP A 342 -14.64 -0.83 -4.36
CA TRP A 342 -13.20 -0.59 -4.16
C TRP A 342 -12.93 0.32 -2.96
N ASN A 343 -13.66 1.44 -2.83
CA ASN A 343 -13.51 2.35 -1.71
C ASN A 343 -13.92 1.71 -0.38
N GLU A 344 -15.03 0.96 -0.34
CA GLU A 344 -15.43 0.25 0.87
C GLU A 344 -14.42 -0.85 1.26
N THR A 345 -13.84 -1.53 0.26
CA THR A 345 -12.77 -2.51 0.49
C THR A 345 -11.57 -1.85 1.16
N LEU A 346 -11.13 -0.69 0.65
CA LEU A 346 -10.03 0.07 1.24
C LEU A 346 -10.37 0.54 2.67
N ARG A 347 -11.61 1.00 2.91
CA ARG A 347 -12.07 1.42 4.24
C ARG A 347 -11.95 0.29 5.26
N MET A 348 -12.39 -0.90 4.88
CA MET A 348 -12.44 -2.07 5.75
C MET A 348 -11.07 -2.72 5.97
N SER A 349 -10.17 -2.66 4.99
CA SER A 349 -8.88 -3.36 5.01
C SER A 349 -7.67 -2.49 5.35
N ALA A 350 -7.79 -1.16 5.36
CA ALA A 350 -6.69 -0.27 5.71
C ALA A 350 -6.41 -0.28 7.23
N ALA A 351 -5.13 -0.44 7.58
CA ALA A 351 -4.65 -0.40 8.97
C ALA A 351 -3.35 0.40 9.16
N SER A 352 -2.84 1.04 8.10
CA SER A 352 -1.68 1.93 8.20
C SER A 352 -1.94 3.18 9.03
N SER A 353 -0.83 3.79 9.46
CA SER A 353 -0.81 5.09 10.11
C SER A 353 0.21 6.00 9.45
N SER A 354 -0.08 7.30 9.43
CA SER A 354 0.91 8.33 9.14
C SER A 354 1.68 8.65 10.41
N VAL A 355 3.00 8.79 10.34
CA VAL A 355 3.80 9.33 11.46
C VAL A 355 4.52 10.60 11.00
N ARG A 356 4.61 11.60 11.89
CA ARG A 356 5.38 12.83 11.69
C ARG A 356 6.21 13.14 12.93
N TYR A 357 7.42 13.65 12.73
CA TYR A 357 8.25 14.21 13.79
C TYR A 357 7.89 15.67 13.99
N ILE A 358 7.76 16.08 15.24
CA ILE A 358 7.48 17.46 15.61
C ILE A 358 8.82 18.19 15.75
N THR A 359 9.11 19.08 14.80
CA THR A 359 10.37 19.83 14.75
C THR A 359 10.34 21.09 15.60
N GLU A 360 9.14 21.62 15.86
CA GLU A 360 8.85 22.81 16.66
C GLU A 360 7.52 22.65 17.40
N ASP A 361 7.39 23.23 18.60
CA ASP A 361 6.12 23.24 19.34
C ASP A 361 5.00 23.77 18.44
N SER A 362 3.87 23.06 18.38
CA SER A 362 2.75 23.39 17.49
C SER A 362 1.42 23.19 18.22
N ILE A 363 0.36 23.85 17.76
CA ILE A 363 -1.00 23.61 18.25
C ILE A 363 -1.74 22.78 17.20
N VAL A 364 -2.52 21.78 17.64
CA VAL A 364 -3.48 21.04 16.81
C VAL A 364 -4.72 20.76 17.63
N GLY A 365 -5.90 21.07 17.10
CA GLY A 365 -7.17 20.77 17.77
C GLY A 365 -7.33 21.45 19.13
N GLY A 366 -6.63 22.56 19.37
CA GLY A 366 -6.60 23.30 20.65
C GLY A 366 -5.53 22.84 21.64
N PHE A 367 -4.77 21.79 21.33
CA PHE A 367 -3.75 21.23 22.22
C PHE A 367 -2.34 21.53 21.74
N LYS A 368 -1.44 21.79 22.69
CA LYS A 368 -0.01 21.99 22.44
C LYS A 368 0.69 20.64 22.27
N LEU A 369 1.33 20.46 21.11
CA LEU A 369 2.15 19.32 20.77
C LEU A 369 3.62 19.72 20.82
N ARG A 370 4.42 19.02 21.62
CA ARG A 370 5.81 19.41 21.91
C ARG A 370 6.82 18.93 20.87
N LYS A 371 7.81 19.78 20.59
CA LYS A 371 9.00 19.44 19.81
C LYS A 371 9.68 18.17 20.34
N GLY A 372 10.20 17.34 19.43
CA GLY A 372 10.90 16.10 19.74
C GLY A 372 9.99 14.87 19.82
N ASN A 373 8.68 15.08 19.97
CA ASN A 373 7.68 14.02 19.96
C ASN A 373 7.17 13.71 18.55
N LYS A 374 6.24 12.76 18.46
CA LYS A 374 5.65 12.32 17.18
C LYS A 374 4.15 12.58 17.15
N VAL A 375 3.63 12.84 15.96
CA VAL A 375 2.19 12.77 15.66
C VAL A 375 1.92 11.49 14.89
N MET A 376 0.89 10.75 15.29
CA MET A 376 0.38 9.59 14.58
C MET A 376 -1.07 9.82 14.12
N VAL A 377 -1.32 9.54 12.85
CA VAL A 377 -2.65 9.56 12.23
C VAL A 377 -3.03 8.12 11.85
N PRO A 378 -3.77 7.40 12.69
CA PRO A 378 -4.22 6.04 12.38
C PRO A 378 -5.43 6.05 11.44
N TYR A 379 -5.23 5.64 10.18
CA TYR A 379 -6.28 5.75 9.15
C TYR A 379 -7.51 4.91 9.47
N ARG A 380 -7.34 3.71 10.03
CA ARG A 380 -8.46 2.86 10.45
C ARG A 380 -9.39 3.55 11.44
N GLN A 381 -8.84 4.30 12.41
CA GLN A 381 -9.66 5.03 13.38
C GLN A 381 -10.48 6.16 12.73
N LEU A 382 -9.99 6.73 11.63
CA LEU A 382 -10.72 7.71 10.82
C LEU A 382 -11.79 7.02 9.95
N HIS A 383 -11.45 5.88 9.34
CA HIS A 383 -12.33 5.11 8.45
C HIS A 383 -13.49 4.43 9.19
N PHE A 384 -13.34 4.24 10.50
CA PHE A 384 -14.35 3.73 11.41
C PHE A 384 -14.90 4.87 12.30
N ASP A 385 -15.20 6.00 11.65
CA ASP A 385 -15.90 7.12 12.27
C ASP A 385 -17.38 7.09 11.95
N GLU A 386 -18.18 6.60 12.89
CA GLU A 386 -19.65 6.52 12.80
C GLU A 386 -20.27 7.90 12.51
N THR A 387 -19.68 8.99 13.02
CA THR A 387 -20.17 10.35 12.75
C THR A 387 -19.98 10.78 11.30
N VAL A 388 -19.11 10.09 10.56
CA VAL A 388 -18.81 10.36 9.14
C VAL A 388 -19.40 9.28 8.23
N PHE A 389 -19.28 8.02 8.61
CA PHE A 389 -19.57 6.86 7.77
C PHE A 389 -20.86 6.11 8.18
N GLY A 390 -21.55 6.56 9.23
CA GLY A 390 -22.82 6.01 9.72
C GLY A 390 -22.70 4.79 10.64
N ASP A 391 -23.84 4.34 11.17
CA ASP A 391 -23.94 3.42 12.31
C ASP A 391 -23.53 1.96 12.01
N ARG A 392 -23.69 1.52 10.75
CA ARG A 392 -23.27 0.17 10.29
C ARG A 392 -21.82 0.17 9.84
N ILE A 393 -20.92 0.62 10.73
CA ILE A 393 -19.53 0.91 10.39
C ILE A 393 -18.67 -0.35 10.20
N ASN A 394 -19.05 -1.44 10.87
CA ASN A 394 -18.36 -2.72 10.82
C ASN A 394 -18.89 -3.64 9.69
N GLU A 395 -19.99 -3.26 9.05
CA GLU A 395 -20.54 -3.98 7.90
C GLU A 395 -19.90 -3.50 6.60
N PHE A 396 -19.59 -4.43 5.70
CA PHE A 396 -19.22 -4.08 4.33
C PHE A 396 -20.46 -3.62 3.57
N ASN A 397 -20.52 -2.33 3.22
CA ASN A 397 -21.61 -1.77 2.43
C ASN A 397 -21.11 -1.39 1.03
N PRO A 398 -21.43 -2.17 -0.03
CA PRO A 398 -20.96 -1.88 -1.39
C PRO A 398 -21.46 -0.55 -1.94
N ARG A 399 -22.56 -0.02 -1.39
CA ARG A 399 -23.15 1.24 -1.82
C ARG A 399 -22.73 2.45 -0.98
N ARG A 400 -21.90 2.29 0.06
CA ARG A 400 -21.56 3.39 0.99
C ARG A 400 -21.08 4.66 0.27
N PHE A 401 -20.16 4.50 -0.69
CA PHE A 401 -19.62 5.61 -1.47
C PHE A 401 -20.44 5.91 -2.74
N TYR A 402 -21.30 4.98 -3.17
CA TYR A 402 -22.26 5.18 -4.25
C TYR A 402 -23.39 6.11 -3.81
N ASP A 403 -24.02 5.81 -2.67
CA ASP A 403 -25.16 6.55 -2.13
C ASP A 403 -24.72 7.88 -1.49
N ASN A 404 -23.47 7.95 -1.00
CA ASN A 404 -22.89 9.19 -0.49
C ASN A 404 -21.48 9.47 -1.07
N PRO A 405 -21.40 10.01 -2.31
CA PRO A 405 -20.12 10.36 -2.93
C PRO A 405 -19.32 11.44 -2.18
N ALA A 406 -19.97 12.24 -1.32
CA ALA A 406 -19.29 13.28 -0.54
C ALA A 406 -18.27 12.69 0.45
N LEU A 407 -18.42 11.41 0.85
CA LEU A 407 -17.45 10.69 1.68
C LEU A 407 -16.05 10.69 1.07
N LEU A 408 -15.92 10.69 -0.26
CA LEU A 408 -14.63 10.74 -0.95
C LEU A 408 -13.84 12.04 -0.66
N LYS A 409 -14.54 13.11 -0.26
CA LYS A 409 -13.96 14.41 0.09
C LYS A 409 -13.79 14.58 1.61
N SER A 410 -14.25 13.62 2.41
CA SER A 410 -14.17 13.70 3.87
C SER A 410 -12.73 13.80 4.37
N ALA A 411 -12.53 14.56 5.43
CA ALA A 411 -11.23 14.64 6.10
C ALA A 411 -10.84 13.31 6.79
N SER A 412 -11.83 12.47 7.10
CA SER A 412 -11.62 11.13 7.68
C SER A 412 -11.38 10.06 6.61
N TRP A 413 -11.62 10.34 5.32
CA TRP A 413 -11.32 9.39 4.24
C TRP A 413 -9.84 9.46 3.83
N ARG A 414 -9.03 8.49 4.25
CA ARG A 414 -7.55 8.49 4.08
C ARG A 414 -6.96 7.12 3.69
N PRO A 415 -7.45 6.41 2.65
CA PRO A 415 -6.93 5.09 2.27
C PRO A 415 -5.51 5.13 1.71
N PHE A 416 -5.08 6.29 1.21
CA PHE A 416 -3.78 6.50 0.55
C PHE A 416 -2.93 7.56 1.28
N GLY A 417 -3.22 7.81 2.56
CA GLY A 417 -2.66 8.93 3.31
C GLY A 417 -3.17 10.30 2.86
N GLY A 418 -2.38 11.36 3.09
CA GLY A 418 -2.76 12.72 2.69
C GLY A 418 -1.60 13.71 2.71
N GLY A 419 -1.88 14.93 2.21
CA GLY A 419 -0.89 15.99 2.06
C GLY A 419 0.33 15.57 1.23
N ALA A 420 1.52 15.99 1.66
CA ALA A 420 2.78 15.68 1.00
C ALA A 420 3.16 14.18 1.02
N THR A 421 2.46 13.33 1.79
CA THR A 421 2.70 11.89 1.83
C THR A 421 1.56 11.07 1.23
N MET A 422 0.69 11.68 0.43
CA MET A 422 -0.33 10.95 -0.31
C MET A 422 0.31 9.98 -1.31
N CYS A 423 -0.16 8.74 -1.38
CA CYS A 423 0.37 7.73 -2.30
C CYS A 423 0.26 8.20 -3.76
N PRO A 424 1.38 8.26 -4.51
CA PRO A 424 1.33 8.60 -5.93
C PRO A 424 0.67 7.49 -6.76
N GLY A 425 0.84 6.22 -6.35
CA GLY A 425 0.30 5.04 -7.05
C GLY A 425 -1.20 4.76 -6.83
N ARG A 426 -1.96 5.66 -6.19
CA ARG A 426 -3.39 5.44 -5.91
C ARG A 426 -4.24 5.20 -7.17
N PHE A 427 -3.88 5.85 -8.28
CA PHE A 427 -4.60 5.69 -9.54
C PHE A 427 -4.27 4.35 -10.21
N VAL A 428 -2.99 4.01 -10.35
CA VAL A 428 -2.58 2.72 -10.93
C VAL A 428 -3.07 1.54 -10.08
N ALA A 429 -3.09 1.66 -8.75
CA ALA A 429 -3.61 0.62 -7.87
C ALA A 429 -5.09 0.33 -8.14
N LYS A 430 -5.92 1.39 -8.22
CA LYS A 430 -7.34 1.25 -8.58
C LYS A 430 -7.49 0.66 -9.98
N GLN A 431 -6.78 1.21 -10.97
CA GLN A 431 -6.85 0.75 -12.36
C GLN A 431 -6.50 -0.73 -12.49
N ALA A 432 -5.41 -1.18 -11.86
CA ALA A 432 -4.99 -2.56 -11.90
C ALA A 432 -5.99 -3.50 -11.22
N VAL A 433 -6.53 -3.14 -10.04
CA VAL A 433 -7.52 -3.96 -9.34
C VAL A 433 -8.84 -4.03 -10.10
N VAL A 434 -9.41 -2.90 -10.51
CA VAL A 434 -10.70 -2.89 -11.21
C VAL A 434 -10.59 -3.57 -12.57
N SER A 435 -9.49 -3.40 -13.30
CA SER A 435 -9.27 -4.10 -14.57
C SER A 435 -9.08 -5.61 -14.38
N PHE A 436 -8.40 -6.03 -13.31
CA PHE A 436 -8.32 -7.44 -12.93
C PHE A 436 -9.71 -8.00 -12.64
N ILE A 437 -10.51 -7.34 -11.80
CA ILE A 437 -11.88 -7.77 -11.43
C ILE A 437 -12.77 -7.90 -12.66
N ALA A 438 -12.80 -6.88 -13.52
CA ALA A 438 -13.58 -6.89 -14.75
C ALA A 438 -13.15 -8.03 -15.67
N THR A 439 -11.84 -8.21 -15.88
CA THR A 439 -11.30 -9.25 -16.76
C THR A 439 -11.55 -10.65 -16.19
N ALA A 440 -11.34 -10.83 -14.87
CA ALA A 440 -11.52 -12.10 -14.17
C ALA A 440 -12.97 -12.56 -14.27
N PHE A 441 -13.94 -11.71 -13.93
CA PHE A 441 -15.36 -12.08 -13.97
C PHE A 441 -15.94 -12.16 -15.38
N ASN A 442 -15.36 -11.45 -16.36
CA ASN A 442 -15.74 -11.60 -17.76
C ASN A 442 -15.33 -12.98 -18.32
N ARG A 443 -14.19 -13.54 -17.87
CA ARG A 443 -13.63 -14.80 -18.40
C ARG A 443 -13.95 -16.03 -17.56
N LEU A 444 -14.12 -15.84 -16.26
CA LEU A 444 -14.20 -16.92 -15.30
C LEU A 444 -15.46 -16.77 -14.44
N ARG A 445 -16.08 -17.90 -14.11
CA ARG A 445 -16.93 -18.02 -12.93
C ARG A 445 -16.01 -18.37 -11.77
N ILE A 446 -16.00 -17.52 -10.76
CA ILE A 446 -15.18 -17.65 -9.56
C ILE A 446 -16.12 -17.85 -8.39
N SER A 447 -15.91 -18.90 -7.61
CA SER A 447 -16.68 -19.19 -6.41
C SER A 447 -15.77 -19.67 -5.29
N VAL A 448 -16.22 -19.56 -4.04
CA VAL A 448 -15.57 -20.26 -2.92
C VAL A 448 -15.62 -21.77 -3.19
N ASP A 449 -14.51 -22.46 -2.94
CA ASP A 449 -14.41 -23.92 -3.11
C ASP A 449 -15.01 -24.63 -1.89
N GLY A 450 -16.23 -25.14 -2.03
CA GLY A 450 -17.01 -25.68 -0.90
C GLY A 450 -17.44 -24.62 0.11
N THR A 451 -17.67 -25.04 1.36
CA THR A 451 -18.05 -24.16 2.46
C THR A 451 -16.81 -23.71 3.23
N GLN A 452 -16.52 -22.41 3.23
CA GLN A 452 -15.41 -21.82 3.98
C GLN A 452 -15.90 -20.57 4.74
N PRO A 453 -15.30 -20.25 5.91
CA PRO A 453 -15.60 -19.02 6.61
C PRO A 453 -15.00 -17.80 5.88
N PHE A 454 -15.52 -16.61 6.18
CA PHE A 454 -14.91 -15.37 5.69
C PHE A 454 -13.46 -15.23 6.24
N PRO A 455 -12.48 -14.74 5.45
CA PRO A 455 -11.09 -14.66 5.89
C PRO A 455 -10.88 -13.71 7.07
N THR A 456 -10.03 -14.13 8.01
CA THR A 456 -9.68 -13.30 9.17
C THR A 456 -8.53 -12.36 8.81
N ALA A 457 -8.66 -11.07 9.16
CA ALA A 457 -7.58 -10.10 8.96
C ALA A 457 -6.45 -10.25 9.97
N LYS A 458 -5.20 -10.03 9.52
CA LYS A 458 -4.00 -10.02 10.35
C LYS A 458 -3.82 -8.67 11.05
N GLU A 459 -4.43 -8.51 12.22
CA GLU A 459 -4.46 -7.24 12.97
C GLU A 459 -3.32 -7.05 14.01
N GLY A 460 -2.55 -8.10 14.31
CA GLY A 460 -1.60 -8.11 15.44
C GLY A 460 -0.35 -7.24 15.27
N ASN A 461 0.51 -7.55 14.30
CA ASN A 461 1.68 -6.72 14.03
C ASN A 461 1.25 -5.42 13.32
N PRO A 462 1.90 -4.26 13.54
CA PRO A 462 1.57 -3.06 12.80
C PRO A 462 1.60 -3.30 11.30
N VAL A 463 0.48 -2.99 10.69
CA VAL A 463 0.26 -3.23 9.28
C VAL A 463 0.73 -2.02 8.50
N ILE A 464 1.65 -2.27 7.57
CA ILE A 464 2.18 -1.26 6.65
C ILE A 464 1.26 -1.24 5.42
N GLY A 465 0.12 -0.58 5.55
CA GLY A 465 -0.83 -0.36 4.46
C GLY A 465 -2.15 -1.10 4.66
N LEU A 466 -2.47 -2.00 3.74
CA LEU A 466 -3.63 -2.90 3.81
C LEU A 466 -3.28 -4.17 4.57
N MET A 467 -4.22 -4.69 5.36
CA MET A 467 -4.06 -5.92 6.12
C MET A 467 -3.91 -7.12 5.19
N SER A 468 -3.07 -8.09 5.58
CA SER A 468 -3.11 -9.42 4.97
C SER A 468 -4.18 -10.27 5.67
N ASN A 469 -4.50 -11.44 5.12
CA ASN A 469 -5.22 -12.47 5.86
C ASN A 469 -4.32 -13.13 6.92
N GLN A 470 -4.93 -13.72 7.94
CA GLN A 470 -4.24 -14.55 8.92
C GLN A 470 -3.70 -15.82 8.27
N PRO A 471 -2.53 -16.33 8.68
CA PRO A 471 -2.06 -17.65 8.25
C PRO A 471 -3.14 -18.72 8.47
N GLY A 472 -3.40 -19.54 7.45
CA GLY A 472 -4.44 -20.57 7.48
C GLY A 472 -5.87 -20.09 7.16
N SER A 473 -6.08 -18.78 6.91
CA SER A 473 -7.39 -18.22 6.52
C SER A 473 -7.48 -17.80 5.05
N ASP A 474 -6.55 -18.26 4.20
CA ASP A 474 -6.66 -18.02 2.75
C ASP A 474 -7.86 -18.79 2.16
N LEU A 475 -8.64 -18.15 1.30
CA LEU A 475 -9.76 -18.80 0.64
C LEU A 475 -9.24 -19.71 -0.45
N ARG A 476 -9.73 -20.93 -0.53
CA ARG A 476 -9.67 -21.70 -1.77
C ARG A 476 -10.82 -21.27 -2.67
N VAL A 477 -10.53 -20.91 -3.91
CA VAL A 477 -11.54 -20.53 -4.89
C VAL A 477 -11.49 -21.46 -6.09
N ARG A 478 -12.67 -21.83 -6.58
CA ARG A 478 -12.85 -22.63 -7.79
C ARG A 478 -13.04 -21.69 -8.97
N LEU A 479 -12.29 -21.92 -10.03
CA LEU A 479 -12.31 -21.18 -11.29
C LEU A 479 -12.86 -22.09 -12.38
N VAL A 480 -13.87 -21.59 -13.09
CA VAL A 480 -14.49 -22.27 -14.24
C VAL A 480 -14.53 -21.31 -15.41
N PRO A 481 -14.22 -21.71 -16.66
CA PRO A 481 -14.39 -20.82 -17.81
C PRO A 481 -15.84 -20.37 -17.95
N ARG A 482 -16.06 -19.10 -18.29
CA ARG A 482 -17.35 -18.68 -18.84
C ARG A 482 -17.41 -19.14 -20.29
N LYS A 483 -18.47 -19.88 -20.63
CA LYS A 483 -18.81 -20.13 -22.03
C LYS A 483 -19.16 -18.76 -22.64
N SER A 484 -18.45 -18.42 -23.72
CA SER A 484 -18.65 -17.20 -24.52
C SER A 484 -20.04 -17.15 -25.13
#